data_AF-A0A4Y2FEN3-F1
#
_entry.id   AF-A0A4Y2FEN3-F1
#
_cell.length_a   1.000
_cell.length_b   1.000
_cell.length_c   1.000
_cell.angle_alpha   90.00
_cell.angle_beta   90.00
_cell.angle_gamma   90.00
#
_symmetry.space_group_name_H-M   'P 1'
#
loop_
_entity.id
_entity.type
_entity.pdbx_description
1 polymer ?
#
loop_
_entity_poly.entity_id
_entity_poly.type
_entity_poly.pdbx_seq_one_letter_code
_entity_poly.pdbx_strand_id
1 'polypeptide(L)'
;MSRRSLFRRMQLEKNQWVKSINRTDFIPSSSAVVCIKHFSSQFIIKEDRIVRDDSSELVAPRKIWKVTNDAYPSIFPNQFSHLSHEPSTGRNSPYERITALKLRYDQKFAEWSTNDTVNSFEIFQETYAKKLGDGWLNIRTDNFVLCYRLDINQCPSIVVSIKIYKDLTIEIWHDSVLLKTKS
;
A
#
# COMPACT_ATOMS: atom_id res chain seq x y z
N MET A 1 10.24 11.87 -37.79
CA MET A 1 8.93 12.07 -38.45
C MET A 1 7.82 12.15 -37.39
N SER A 2 7.17 13.31 -37.25
CA SER A 2 6.10 13.53 -36.27
C SER A 2 4.76 13.02 -36.83
N ARG A 3 4.14 12.01 -36.21
CA ARG A 3 2.91 11.37 -36.72
C ARG A 3 1.67 11.85 -35.93
N ARG A 4 0.63 12.22 -36.68
CA ARG A 4 -0.58 12.97 -36.30
C ARG A 4 -1.75 12.03 -35.96
N SER A 5 -2.47 12.24 -34.86
CA SER A 5 -3.74 11.59 -34.51
C SER A 5 -4.92 12.53 -34.75
N LEU A 6 -6.06 11.97 -35.21
CA LEU A 6 -7.29 12.70 -35.54
C LEU A 6 -8.09 13.05 -34.28
N PHE A 7 -8.63 14.27 -34.23
CA PHE A 7 -9.55 14.75 -33.21
C PHE A 7 -10.90 14.00 -33.33
N ARG A 8 -11.26 13.15 -32.35
CA ARG A 8 -12.45 12.25 -32.44
C ARG A 8 -13.71 12.83 -31.75
N ARG A 9 -14.87 12.21 -32.05
CA ARG A 9 -16.22 12.80 -32.08
C ARG A 9 -17.00 12.92 -30.75
N MET A 10 -16.47 12.61 -29.57
CA MET A 10 -17.25 12.64 -28.31
C MET A 10 -17.24 14.01 -27.61
N GLN A 11 -18.43 14.54 -27.26
CA GLN A 11 -18.61 15.92 -26.73
C GLN A 11 -17.80 16.20 -25.44
N LEU A 12 -17.69 15.23 -24.53
CA LEU A 12 -17.00 15.39 -23.24
C LEU A 12 -15.47 15.43 -23.41
N GLU A 13 -14.94 14.53 -24.24
CA GLU A 13 -13.52 14.41 -24.56
C GLU A 13 -13.02 15.64 -25.33
N LYS A 14 -13.84 16.20 -26.23
CA LYS A 14 -13.51 17.43 -26.97
C LYS A 14 -13.21 18.62 -26.04
N ASN A 15 -13.98 18.79 -24.97
CA ASN A 15 -13.77 19.89 -24.04
C ASN A 15 -12.47 19.72 -23.25
N GLN A 16 -12.11 18.50 -22.88
CA GLN A 16 -10.84 18.21 -22.21
C GLN A 16 -9.64 18.47 -23.14
N TRP A 17 -9.73 18.05 -24.40
CA TRP A 17 -8.67 18.31 -25.39
C TRP A 17 -8.47 19.79 -25.66
N VAL A 18 -9.55 20.57 -25.82
CA VAL A 18 -9.46 22.02 -26.05
C VAL A 18 -8.85 22.72 -24.82
N LYS A 19 -9.23 22.32 -23.60
CA LYS A 19 -8.63 22.85 -22.35
C LYS A 19 -7.14 22.53 -22.24
N SER A 20 -6.72 21.35 -22.69
CA SER A 20 -5.33 20.94 -22.62
C SER A 20 -4.44 21.58 -23.69
N ILE A 21 -5.01 22.08 -24.79
CA ILE A 21 -4.28 22.78 -25.84
C ILE A 21 -4.25 24.27 -25.48
N ASN A 22 -3.11 24.74 -24.98
CA ASN A 22 -2.90 26.15 -24.61
C ASN A 22 -2.74 27.05 -25.85
N ARG A 23 -3.81 27.21 -26.63
CA ARG A 23 -3.89 28.13 -27.77
C ARG A 23 -5.08 29.06 -27.56
N THR A 24 -4.84 30.36 -27.63
CA THR A 24 -5.90 31.38 -27.61
C THR A 24 -6.85 31.16 -28.79
N ASP A 25 -8.15 31.16 -28.53
CA ASP A 25 -9.23 31.08 -29.52
C ASP A 25 -9.20 29.84 -30.44
N PHE A 26 -8.65 28.72 -29.95
CA PHE A 26 -8.61 27.49 -30.74
C PHE A 26 -9.98 26.82 -30.86
N ILE A 27 -10.55 26.90 -32.06
CA ILE A 27 -11.77 26.16 -32.43
C ILE A 27 -11.35 24.90 -33.21
N PRO A 28 -11.60 23.69 -32.67
CA PRO A 28 -11.18 22.46 -33.32
C PRO A 28 -11.95 22.24 -34.63
N SER A 29 -11.23 22.25 -35.76
CA SER A 29 -11.75 21.88 -37.07
C SER A 29 -11.72 20.36 -37.29
N SER A 30 -12.42 19.86 -38.31
CA SER A 30 -12.36 18.45 -38.73
C SER A 30 -10.97 18.02 -39.22
N SER A 31 -10.10 18.97 -39.55
CA SER A 31 -8.70 18.77 -39.95
C SER A 31 -7.70 18.91 -38.80
N ALA A 32 -8.16 19.26 -37.59
CA ALA A 32 -7.30 19.41 -36.44
C ALA A 32 -6.70 18.06 -36.02
N VAL A 33 -5.39 18.04 -35.85
CA VAL A 33 -4.61 16.84 -35.53
C VAL A 33 -3.52 17.16 -34.52
N VAL A 34 -3.29 16.24 -33.58
CA VAL A 34 -2.25 16.37 -32.54
C VAL A 34 -1.25 15.24 -32.71
N CYS A 35 0.05 15.52 -32.61
CA CYS A 35 1.06 14.47 -32.75
C CYS A 35 1.09 13.56 -31.51
N ILE A 36 1.35 12.25 -31.70
CA ILE A 36 1.35 11.25 -30.62
C ILE A 36 2.34 11.55 -29.48
N LYS A 37 3.38 12.35 -29.76
CA LYS A 37 4.37 12.80 -28.78
C LYS A 37 3.80 13.68 -27.65
N HIS A 38 2.59 14.21 -27.84
CA HIS A 38 1.94 15.08 -26.86
C HIS A 38 1.08 14.31 -25.85
N PHE A 39 1.03 12.98 -25.97
CA PHE A 39 0.29 12.09 -25.08
C PHE A 39 1.25 11.35 -24.14
N SER A 40 0.80 11.08 -22.92
CA SER A 40 1.53 10.20 -22.01
C SER A 40 1.62 8.78 -22.57
N SER A 41 2.71 8.08 -22.25
CA SER A 41 3.00 6.72 -22.73
C SER A 41 1.90 5.71 -22.38
N GLN A 42 1.20 5.90 -21.26
CA GLN A 42 0.10 5.05 -20.83
C GLN A 42 -1.11 5.05 -21.79
N PHE A 43 -1.28 6.12 -22.57
CA PHE A 43 -2.37 6.23 -23.55
C PHE A 43 -2.00 5.70 -24.94
N ILE A 44 -0.74 5.25 -25.12
CA ILE A 44 -0.21 4.80 -26.40
C ILE A 44 -0.26 3.27 -26.47
N ILE A 45 -1.15 2.74 -27.29
CA ILE A 45 -1.26 1.31 -27.61
C ILE A 45 -0.20 0.95 -28.66
N LYS A 46 0.85 0.26 -28.21
CA LYS A 46 1.94 -0.26 -29.07
C LYS A 46 1.70 -1.69 -29.55
N GLU A 47 0.86 -2.45 -28.86
CA GLU A 47 0.64 -3.89 -29.08
C GLU A 47 -0.86 -4.18 -29.11
N ASP A 48 -1.26 -5.12 -29.96
CA ASP A 48 -2.58 -5.74 -29.92
C ASP A 48 -2.53 -6.99 -29.06
N ARG A 49 -3.50 -7.10 -28.14
CA ARG A 49 -3.67 -8.25 -27.26
C ARG A 49 -5.00 -8.90 -27.57
N ILE A 50 -4.97 -10.20 -27.86
CA ILE A 50 -6.17 -11.01 -28.07
C ILE A 50 -6.06 -12.22 -27.14
N VAL A 51 -7.03 -12.36 -26.24
CA VAL A 51 -7.16 -13.55 -25.39
C VAL A 51 -7.92 -14.60 -26.20
N ARG A 52 -7.33 -15.78 -26.36
CA ARG A 52 -7.96 -16.93 -27.01
C ARG A 52 -8.81 -17.72 -26.00
N ASP A 53 -9.68 -18.59 -26.50
CA ASP A 53 -10.59 -19.42 -25.68
C ASP A 53 -9.84 -20.35 -24.71
N ASP A 54 -8.58 -20.68 -25.00
CA ASP A 54 -7.68 -21.47 -24.16
C ASP A 54 -6.98 -20.64 -23.07
N SER A 55 -7.39 -19.39 -22.84
CA SER A 55 -6.77 -18.41 -21.95
C SER A 55 -5.33 -18.00 -22.31
N SER A 56 -4.83 -18.37 -23.48
CA SER A 56 -3.54 -17.89 -23.98
C SER A 56 -3.65 -16.48 -24.57
N GLU A 57 -2.69 -15.62 -24.24
CA GLU A 57 -2.59 -14.26 -24.80
C GLU A 57 -1.75 -14.25 -26.07
N LEU A 58 -2.34 -13.82 -27.19
CA LEU A 58 -1.60 -13.46 -28.39
C LEU A 58 -1.28 -11.97 -28.35
N VAL A 59 0.02 -11.65 -28.29
CA VAL A 59 0.53 -10.28 -28.30
C VAL A 59 1.23 -10.02 -29.63
N ALA A 60 0.70 -9.08 -30.42
CA ALA A 60 1.28 -8.68 -31.71
C ALA A 60 1.67 -7.20 -31.68
N PRO A 61 2.93 -6.84 -32.00
CA PRO A 61 3.34 -5.43 -32.05
C PRO A 61 2.66 -4.72 -33.23
N ARG A 62 2.15 -3.52 -32.98
CA ARG A 62 1.53 -2.70 -34.03
C ARG A 62 2.57 -1.96 -34.84
N LYS A 63 2.46 -2.05 -36.17
CA LYS A 63 3.22 -1.20 -37.11
C LYS A 63 2.84 0.28 -37.01
N ILE A 64 1.60 0.56 -36.60
CA ILE A 64 1.07 1.91 -36.39
C ILE A 64 0.48 2.00 -34.98
N TRP A 65 1.12 2.78 -34.11
CA TRP A 65 0.65 3.00 -32.75
C TRP A 65 -0.69 3.73 -32.75
N LYS A 66 -1.54 3.35 -31.80
CA LYS A 66 -2.88 3.93 -31.63
C LYS A 66 -2.95 4.60 -30.26
N VAL A 67 -3.77 5.64 -30.16
CA VAL A 67 -4.07 6.30 -28.89
C VAL A 67 -5.39 5.73 -28.36
N THR A 68 -5.51 5.52 -27.05
CA THR A 68 -6.76 5.09 -26.41
C THR A 68 -7.87 6.15 -26.61
N ASN A 69 -9.14 5.76 -26.50
CA ASN A 69 -10.24 6.69 -26.76
C ASN A 69 -10.35 7.79 -25.68
N ASP A 70 -9.98 7.47 -24.44
CA ASP A 70 -9.98 8.33 -23.25
C ASP A 70 -8.72 9.21 -23.13
N ALA A 71 -7.80 9.10 -24.09
CA ALA A 71 -6.56 9.86 -24.05
C ALA A 71 -6.79 11.35 -24.25
N TYR A 72 -5.97 12.17 -23.59
CA TYR A 72 -5.88 13.60 -23.81
C TYR A 72 -4.41 14.02 -23.91
N PRO A 73 -4.09 15.06 -24.70
CA PRO A 73 -2.73 15.56 -24.78
C PRO A 73 -2.39 16.33 -23.50
N SER A 74 -1.25 16.07 -22.88
CA SER A 74 -0.82 16.78 -21.66
C SER A 74 0.62 17.30 -21.73
N ILE A 75 1.32 17.02 -22.83
CA ILE A 75 2.75 17.32 -22.98
C ILE A 75 2.93 18.32 -24.12
N PHE A 76 2.76 19.63 -23.87
CA PHE A 76 3.12 20.68 -24.83
C PHE A 76 4.33 21.50 -24.36
N PRO A 77 5.19 21.95 -25.29
CA PRO A 77 6.25 22.89 -24.92
C PRO A 77 5.64 24.23 -24.47
N ASN A 78 6.22 24.85 -23.44
CA ASN A 78 5.78 26.13 -22.88
C ASN A 78 4.34 26.13 -22.28
N GLN A 79 3.92 24.99 -21.72
CA GLN A 79 2.63 24.86 -21.03
C GLN A 79 2.79 25.11 -19.52
N PHE A 80 1.80 25.80 -18.93
CA PHE A 80 1.81 26.06 -17.49
C PHE A 80 1.79 24.75 -16.69
N SER A 81 2.50 24.73 -15.55
CA SER A 81 2.68 23.53 -14.71
C SER A 81 1.37 22.86 -14.27
N HIS A 82 0.31 23.65 -14.07
CA HIS A 82 -1.02 23.17 -13.68
C HIS A 82 -1.83 22.51 -14.83
N LEU A 83 -1.33 22.56 -16.07
CA LEU A 83 -1.92 21.88 -17.21
C LEU A 83 -1.06 20.70 -17.69
N SER A 84 0.23 20.72 -17.36
CA SER A 84 1.19 19.65 -17.61
C SER A 84 1.17 18.64 -16.48
N HIS A 85 0.18 17.75 -16.49
CA HIS A 85 0.10 16.65 -15.52
C HIS A 85 0.32 15.31 -16.19
N GLU A 86 1.21 14.52 -15.62
CA GLU A 86 1.18 13.09 -15.88
C GLU A 86 -0.11 12.54 -15.28
N PRO A 87 -0.91 11.81 -16.08
CA PRO A 87 -2.07 11.13 -15.54
C PRO A 87 -1.64 10.19 -14.41
N SER A 88 -2.43 10.16 -13.33
CA SER A 88 -2.16 9.25 -12.22
C SER A 88 -2.16 7.83 -12.73
N THR A 89 -1.18 7.04 -12.29
CA THR A 89 -1.23 5.58 -12.46
C THR A 89 -2.58 5.07 -11.95
N GLY A 90 -3.19 4.16 -12.71
CA GLY A 90 -4.51 3.62 -12.40
C GLY A 90 -4.58 3.13 -10.96
N ARG A 91 -5.77 3.20 -10.34
CA ARG A 91 -5.98 2.65 -9.01
C ARG A 91 -5.60 1.17 -9.01
N ASN A 92 -4.63 0.79 -8.18
CA ASN A 92 -4.28 -0.60 -7.95
C ASN A 92 -5.55 -1.40 -7.62
N SER A 93 -5.61 -2.64 -8.10
CA SER A 93 -6.73 -3.51 -7.76
C SER A 93 -6.77 -3.74 -6.23
N PRO A 94 -7.94 -4.06 -5.66
CA PRO A 94 -8.04 -4.39 -4.24
C PRO A 94 -7.03 -5.47 -3.81
N TYR A 95 -6.79 -6.46 -4.66
CA TYR A 95 -5.87 -7.56 -4.41
C TYR A 95 -4.40 -7.11 -4.34
N GLU A 96 -3.96 -6.29 -5.28
CA GLU A 96 -2.60 -5.73 -5.29
C GLU A 96 -2.35 -4.88 -4.04
N ARG A 97 -3.34 -4.07 -3.64
CA ARG A 97 -3.27 -3.25 -2.44
C ARG A 97 -3.13 -4.09 -1.18
N ILE A 98 -3.92 -5.15 -1.05
CA ILE A 98 -3.86 -6.07 0.11
C ILE A 98 -2.51 -6.78 0.17
N THR A 99 -2.03 -7.27 -0.98
CA THR A 99 -0.74 -7.98 -1.08
C THR A 99 0.42 -7.06 -0.69
N ALA A 100 0.44 -5.83 -1.20
CA ALA A 100 1.47 -4.85 -0.87
C ALA A 100 1.45 -4.45 0.62
N LEU A 101 0.26 -4.33 1.22
CA LEU A 101 0.12 -4.08 2.66
C LEU A 101 0.69 -5.25 3.47
N LYS A 102 0.30 -6.48 3.13
CA LYS A 102 0.77 -7.69 3.82
C LYS A 102 2.29 -7.79 3.77
N LEU A 103 2.90 -7.59 2.60
CA LEU A 103 4.36 -7.61 2.45
C LEU A 103 5.05 -6.58 3.36
N ARG A 104 4.51 -5.36 3.46
CA ARG A 104 5.04 -4.33 4.36
C ARG A 104 4.92 -4.72 5.84
N TYR A 105 3.81 -5.33 6.23
CA TYR A 105 3.63 -5.82 7.60
C TYR A 105 4.60 -6.95 7.92
N ASP A 106 4.77 -7.90 7.00
CA ASP A 106 5.69 -9.03 7.17
C ASP A 106 7.15 -8.55 7.29
N GLN A 107 7.55 -7.56 6.48
CA GLN A 107 8.87 -6.93 6.58
C GLN A 107 9.08 -6.24 7.93
N LYS A 108 8.11 -5.40 8.36
CA LYS A 108 8.17 -4.74 9.67
C LYS A 108 8.23 -5.75 10.82
N PHE A 109 7.48 -6.85 10.71
CA PHE A 109 7.50 -7.91 11.71
C PHE A 109 8.86 -8.59 11.78
N ALA A 110 9.48 -8.89 10.63
CA ALA A 110 10.82 -9.48 10.59
C ALA A 110 11.87 -8.55 11.23
N GLU A 111 11.87 -7.26 10.87
CA GLU A 111 12.75 -6.25 11.48
C GLU A 111 12.54 -6.16 12.99
N TRP A 112 11.29 -6.09 13.44
CA TRP A 112 10.96 -6.05 14.87
C TRP A 112 11.40 -7.32 15.59
N SER A 113 11.12 -8.50 15.02
CA SER A 113 11.48 -9.80 15.61
C SER A 113 12.98 -10.00 15.76
N THR A 114 13.80 -9.43 14.87
CA THR A 114 15.26 -9.46 15.03
C THR A 114 15.74 -8.61 16.20
N ASN A 115 15.07 -7.49 16.46
CA ASN A 115 15.46 -6.54 17.50
C ASN A 115 14.87 -6.87 18.88
N ASP A 116 13.74 -7.58 18.94
CA ASP A 116 13.04 -7.95 20.18
C ASP A 116 13.40 -9.38 20.63
N THR A 117 14.69 -9.70 20.66
CA THR A 117 15.21 -10.97 21.19
C THR A 117 15.71 -10.79 22.62
N VAL A 118 15.16 -11.58 23.53
CA VAL A 118 15.61 -11.64 24.93
C VAL A 118 16.65 -12.74 25.04
N ASN A 119 17.92 -12.36 25.13
CA ASN A 119 19.04 -13.32 25.14
C ASN A 119 19.17 -14.09 26.46
N SER A 120 18.68 -13.53 27.57
CA SER A 120 18.68 -14.18 28.87
C SER A 120 17.61 -13.61 29.80
N PHE A 121 17.26 -14.37 30.83
CA PHE A 121 16.31 -13.95 31.85
C PHE A 121 16.81 -12.74 32.66
N GLU A 122 18.11 -12.63 32.88
CA GLU A 122 18.70 -11.49 33.60
C GLU A 122 18.50 -10.19 32.82
N ILE A 123 18.74 -10.20 31.50
CA ILE A 123 18.50 -9.05 30.62
C ILE A 123 17.00 -8.72 30.56
N PHE A 124 16.14 -9.74 30.54
CA PHE A 124 14.69 -9.54 30.62
C PHE A 124 14.30 -8.76 31.87
N GLN A 125 14.80 -9.18 33.03
CA GLN A 125 14.48 -8.58 34.31
C GLN A 125 14.87 -7.10 34.42
N GLU A 126 15.87 -6.64 33.66
CA GLU A 126 16.28 -5.23 33.62
C GLU A 126 15.42 -4.36 32.70
N THR A 127 14.80 -4.96 31.68
CA THR A 127 14.16 -4.22 30.57
C THR A 127 12.64 -4.28 30.61
N TYR A 128 12.05 -5.37 31.11
CA TYR A 128 10.61 -5.62 31.02
C TYR A 128 9.75 -4.55 31.72
N ALA A 129 10.21 -4.04 32.86
CA ALA A 129 9.44 -3.07 33.65
C ALA A 129 9.19 -1.77 32.88
N LYS A 130 10.11 -1.36 32.00
CA LYS A 130 9.93 -0.18 31.12
C LYS A 130 8.89 -0.41 30.01
N LYS A 131 8.66 -1.67 29.66
CA LYS A 131 7.69 -2.10 28.64
C LYS A 131 6.32 -2.41 29.25
N LEU A 132 6.20 -2.53 30.58
CA LEU A 132 4.92 -2.68 31.25
C LEU A 132 4.14 -1.36 31.11
N GLY A 133 2.92 -1.45 30.58
CA GLY A 133 2.02 -0.30 30.52
C GLY A 133 1.43 0.05 31.89
N ASP A 134 0.79 1.20 31.97
CA ASP A 134 0.12 1.65 33.19
C ASP A 134 -0.94 0.65 33.70
N GLY A 135 -1.02 0.49 35.02
CA GLY A 135 -1.96 -0.41 35.68
C GLY A 135 -1.51 -1.87 35.82
N TRP A 136 -0.31 -2.21 35.35
CA TRP A 136 0.32 -3.50 35.64
C TRP A 136 1.18 -3.42 36.90
N LEU A 137 1.02 -4.42 37.77
CA LEU A 137 1.88 -4.67 38.91
C LEU A 137 2.86 -5.81 38.56
N ASN A 138 4.02 -5.81 39.20
CA ASN A 138 5.02 -6.86 38.99
C ASN A 138 5.71 -7.29 40.28
N ILE A 139 6.12 -8.55 40.32
CA ILE A 139 6.95 -9.16 41.36
C ILE A 139 8.13 -9.84 40.66
N ARG A 140 9.34 -9.49 41.11
CA ARG A 140 10.60 -10.06 40.61
C ARG A 140 11.16 -11.04 41.63
N THR A 141 11.54 -12.22 41.18
CA THR A 141 12.28 -13.22 41.96
C THR A 141 13.43 -13.78 41.12
N ASP A 142 14.31 -14.58 41.73
CA ASP A 142 15.44 -15.20 41.01
C ASP A 142 14.99 -16.24 39.96
N ASN A 143 13.80 -16.83 40.16
CA ASN A 143 13.30 -17.94 39.34
C ASN A 143 12.19 -17.53 38.36
N PHE A 144 11.48 -16.44 38.64
CA PHE A 144 10.41 -15.96 37.78
C PHE A 144 10.13 -14.46 37.97
N VAL A 145 9.51 -13.88 36.95
CA VAL A 145 8.86 -12.57 37.00
C VAL A 145 7.35 -12.80 36.87
N LEU A 146 6.58 -12.20 37.76
CA LEU A 146 5.12 -12.22 37.71
C LEU A 146 4.62 -10.81 37.43
N CYS A 147 3.88 -10.63 36.34
CA CYS A 147 3.19 -9.40 36.00
C CYS A 147 1.69 -9.64 36.10
N TYR A 148 0.92 -8.74 36.71
CA TYR A 148 -0.52 -8.93 36.87
C TYR A 148 -1.29 -7.61 36.89
N ARG A 149 -2.58 -7.68 36.56
CA ARG A 149 -3.53 -6.56 36.68
C ARG A 149 -4.58 -6.90 37.72
N LEU A 150 -4.87 -5.93 38.57
CA LEU A 150 -5.95 -6.00 39.55
C LEU A 150 -7.19 -5.28 39.03
N ASP A 151 -8.35 -5.89 39.23
CA ASP A 151 -9.63 -5.19 39.26
C ASP A 151 -9.99 -4.93 40.72
N ILE A 152 -10.26 -3.66 41.03
CA ILE A 152 -10.60 -3.18 42.38
C ILE A 152 -12.01 -2.60 42.45
N ASN A 153 -12.82 -2.74 41.39
CA ASN A 153 -14.17 -2.16 41.34
C ASN A 153 -15.14 -2.82 42.34
N GLN A 154 -14.94 -4.10 42.65
CA GLN A 154 -15.71 -4.84 43.65
C GLN A 154 -14.77 -5.40 44.73
N CYS A 155 -14.54 -6.72 44.70
CA CYS A 155 -13.54 -7.39 45.50
C CYS A 155 -12.23 -7.45 44.68
N PRO A 156 -11.07 -7.04 45.25
CA PRO A 156 -9.81 -7.10 44.55
C PRO A 156 -9.53 -8.48 43.97
N SER A 157 -9.44 -8.56 42.64
CA SER A 157 -9.19 -9.81 41.94
C SER A 157 -8.14 -9.61 40.85
N ILE A 158 -7.38 -10.67 40.57
CA ILE A 158 -6.42 -10.68 39.48
C ILE A 158 -7.17 -11.04 38.20
N VAL A 159 -7.33 -10.08 37.29
CA VAL A 159 -8.00 -10.31 36.00
C VAL A 159 -7.07 -11.05 35.05
N VAL A 160 -5.82 -10.60 34.98
CA VAL A 160 -4.79 -11.20 34.12
C VAL A 160 -3.50 -11.29 34.88
N SER A 161 -2.83 -12.44 34.78
CA SER A 161 -1.45 -12.61 35.23
C SER A 161 -0.60 -13.30 34.17
N ILE A 162 0.67 -12.94 34.14
CA ILE A 162 1.69 -13.47 33.26
C ILE A 162 2.88 -13.83 34.15
N LYS A 163 3.24 -15.10 34.20
CA LYS A 163 4.41 -15.58 34.92
C LYS A 163 5.43 -16.06 33.90
N ILE A 164 6.63 -15.51 34.00
CA ILE A 164 7.74 -15.76 33.10
C ILE A 164 8.84 -16.38 33.93
N TYR A 165 9.16 -17.63 33.64
CA TYR A 165 10.19 -18.38 34.36
C TYR A 165 11.58 -18.08 33.84
N LYS A 166 12.59 -18.54 34.57
CA LYS A 166 14.01 -18.36 34.23
C LYS A 166 14.40 -18.97 32.89
N ASP A 167 13.75 -20.05 32.48
CA ASP A 167 13.92 -20.67 31.15
C ASP A 167 13.15 -19.95 30.05
N LEU A 168 12.59 -18.76 30.35
CA LEU A 168 11.75 -17.95 29.48
C LEU A 168 10.42 -18.61 29.08
N THR A 169 10.03 -19.70 29.75
CA THR A 169 8.69 -20.24 29.62
C THR A 169 7.67 -19.26 30.20
N ILE A 170 6.51 -19.16 29.55
CA ILE A 170 5.48 -18.19 29.90
C ILE A 170 4.18 -18.93 30.19
N GLU A 171 3.60 -18.63 31.34
CA GLU A 171 2.24 -19.00 31.71
C GLU A 171 1.37 -17.74 31.78
N ILE A 172 0.21 -17.80 31.12
CA ILE A 172 -0.76 -16.69 31.09
C ILE A 172 -2.07 -17.18 31.69
N TRP A 173 -2.56 -16.48 32.70
CA TRP A 173 -3.88 -16.71 33.29
C TRP A 173 -4.80 -15.52 33.06
N HIS A 174 -6.08 -15.82 32.88
CA HIS A 174 -7.16 -14.86 32.85
C HIS A 174 -8.27 -15.36 33.76
N ASP A 175 -8.72 -14.53 34.71
CA ASP A 175 -9.73 -14.89 35.73
C ASP A 175 -9.43 -16.23 36.43
N SER A 176 -8.16 -16.45 36.79
CA SER A 176 -7.66 -17.70 37.39
C SER A 176 -7.68 -18.96 36.49
N VAL A 177 -8.00 -18.82 35.20
CA VAL A 177 -7.94 -19.91 34.20
C VAL A 177 -6.63 -19.81 33.41
N LEU A 178 -5.85 -20.90 33.37
CA LEU A 178 -4.64 -20.97 32.55
C LEU A 178 -5.04 -21.01 31.07
N LEU A 179 -4.66 -19.97 30.33
CA LEU A 179 -4.97 -19.86 28.89
C LEU A 179 -3.92 -20.54 28.02
N LYS A 180 -2.65 -20.39 28.39
CA LYS A 180 -1.55 -20.87 27.56
C LYS A 180 -0.27 -21.04 28.35
N THR A 181 0.43 -22.12 28.05
CA THR A 181 1.82 -22.34 28.38
C THR A 181 2.61 -22.30 27.09
N LYS A 182 3.67 -21.51 27.02
CA LYS A 182 4.56 -21.46 25.85
C LYS A 182 6.00 -21.56 26.32
N SER A 183 6.70 -22.59 25.83
CA SER A 183 8.17 -22.68 25.88
C SER A 183 8.79 -21.94 24.71
#